data_AF-A0A9P9Z9H5-F1
#
_entry.id   AF-A0A9P9Z9H5-F1
#
_cell.length_a   1.000
_cell.length_b   1.000
_cell.length_c   1.000
_cell.angle_alpha   90.00
_cell.angle_beta   90.00
_cell.angle_gamma   90.00
#
_symmetry.space_group_name_H-M   'P 1'
#
loop_
_entity.id
_entity.type
_entity.pdbx_description
1 polymer ?
#
loop_
_entity_poly.entity_id
_entity_poly.type
_entity_poly.pdbx_seq_one_letter_code
_entity_poly.pdbx_strand_id
1 'polypeptide(L)'
;MLERRVKDPRLGFVTVTDVRVTGDTQQATVFYTVLGEGGDEDAALAGTAAALESAKGLIRSEVGKQLAMRHVPSLEFVHDALPESARVLDEALARAREQDERVTAASAGAAYAGESDPYRKPREVEPDDTDDPEE
;
A
#
# COMPACT_ATOMS: atom_id res chain seq x y z
N MET A 1 -25.34 -3.31 -11.15
CA MET A 1 -26.46 -4.17 -11.61
C MET A 1 -26.25 -5.68 -11.32
N LEU A 2 -25.04 -6.13 -10.93
CA LEU A 2 -24.78 -7.52 -10.51
C LEU A 2 -25.29 -7.85 -9.10
N GLU A 3 -25.12 -6.92 -8.15
CA GLU A 3 -25.63 -7.02 -6.77
C GLU A 3 -27.13 -7.33 -6.67
N ARG A 4 -27.92 -6.92 -7.67
CA ARG A 4 -29.39 -7.13 -7.68
C ARG A 4 -29.81 -8.48 -8.25
N ARG A 5 -28.92 -9.19 -8.95
CA ARG A 5 -29.23 -10.41 -9.72
C ARG A 5 -28.58 -11.66 -9.15
N VAL A 6 -27.41 -11.55 -8.52
CA VAL A 6 -26.81 -12.65 -7.76
C VAL A 6 -27.33 -12.59 -6.34
N LYS A 7 -28.42 -13.32 -6.07
CA LYS A 7 -29.00 -13.47 -4.73
C LYS A 7 -28.52 -14.79 -4.11
N ASP A 8 -27.22 -14.91 -3.89
CA ASP A 8 -26.68 -16.02 -3.11
C ASP A 8 -26.53 -15.56 -1.65
N PRO A 9 -27.15 -16.24 -0.66
CA PRO A 9 -27.01 -15.88 0.75
C PRO A 9 -25.57 -16.01 1.28
N ARG A 10 -24.67 -16.69 0.55
CA ARG A 10 -23.24 -16.81 0.87
C ARG A 10 -22.41 -15.63 0.35
N LEU A 11 -22.99 -14.80 -0.53
CA LEU A 11 -22.32 -13.65 -1.11
C LEU A 11 -22.34 -12.53 -0.07
N GLY A 12 -21.16 -12.18 0.45
CA GLY A 12 -20.98 -10.97 1.26
C GLY A 12 -21.12 -9.69 0.42
N PHE A 13 -20.85 -8.54 1.03
CA PHE A 13 -20.77 -7.29 0.27
C PHE A 13 -19.48 -7.26 -0.57
N VAL A 14 -19.60 -7.59 -1.85
CA VAL A 14 -18.47 -7.71 -2.80
C VAL A 14 -18.20 -6.40 -3.49
N THR A 15 -16.95 -5.95 -3.49
CA THR A 15 -16.48 -4.82 -4.30
C THR A 15 -15.48 -5.29 -5.34
N VAL A 16 -15.63 -4.90 -6.60
CA VAL A 16 -14.63 -5.16 -7.65
C VAL A 16 -13.61 -4.04 -7.63
N THR A 17 -12.33 -4.36 -7.44
CA THR A 17 -11.24 -3.38 -7.37
C THR A 17 -10.57 -3.15 -8.71
N ASP A 18 -10.34 -4.21 -9.48
CA ASP A 18 -9.69 -4.15 -10.78
C ASP A 18 -10.15 -5.31 -11.70
N VAL A 19 -9.96 -5.14 -13.01
CA VAL A 19 -10.16 -6.20 -14.00
C VAL A 19 -9.03 -6.17 -15.03
N ARG A 20 -8.30 -7.28 -15.13
CA ARG A 20 -7.24 -7.46 -16.13
C ARG A 20 -7.72 -8.36 -17.24
N VAL A 21 -7.57 -7.91 -18.47
CA VAL A 21 -7.99 -8.65 -19.66
C VAL A 21 -6.76 -8.92 -20.53
N THR A 22 -6.66 -10.13 -21.07
CA THR A 22 -5.60 -10.47 -22.02
C THR A 22 -5.74 -9.68 -23.31
N GLY A 23 -4.64 -9.44 -24.04
CA GLY A 23 -4.66 -8.63 -25.26
C GLY A 23 -5.57 -9.18 -26.37
N ASP A 24 -5.85 -10.48 -26.35
CA ASP A 24 -6.78 -11.17 -27.25
C ASP A 24 -8.22 -11.24 -26.71
N THR A 25 -8.50 -10.66 -25.54
CA THR A 25 -9.82 -10.62 -24.88
C THR A 25 -10.43 -12.00 -24.62
N GLN A 26 -9.61 -13.06 -24.56
CA GLN A 26 -10.11 -14.41 -24.28
C GLN A 26 -10.21 -14.71 -22.78
N GLN A 27 -9.41 -14.03 -21.95
CA GLN A 27 -9.36 -14.24 -20.51
C GLN A 27 -9.46 -12.91 -19.79
N ALA A 28 -10.21 -12.90 -18.68
CA ALA A 28 -10.32 -11.75 -17.80
C ALA A 28 -10.24 -12.19 -16.34
N THR A 29 -9.29 -11.62 -15.60
CA THR A 29 -9.12 -11.80 -14.16
C THR A 29 -9.78 -10.62 -13.45
N VAL A 30 -10.77 -10.91 -12.62
CA VAL A 30 -11.53 -9.94 -11.84
C VAL A 30 -11.03 -9.97 -10.40
N PHE A 31 -10.49 -8.85 -9.94
CA PHE A 31 -10.03 -8.66 -8.57
C PHE A 31 -11.17 -8.11 -7.72
N TYR A 32 -11.40 -8.72 -6.55
CA TYR A 32 -12.50 -8.34 -5.68
C TYR A 32 -12.12 -8.40 -4.21
N THR A 33 -12.83 -7.63 -3.41
CA THR A 33 -12.73 -7.60 -1.95
C THR A 33 -14.09 -7.94 -1.35
N VAL A 34 -14.07 -8.51 -0.16
CA VAL A 34 -15.29 -8.84 0.60
C VAL A 34 -15.27 -8.04 1.89
N LEU A 35 -16.32 -7.27 2.13
CA LEU A 35 -16.53 -6.66 3.43
C LEU A 35 -17.27 -7.68 4.31
N GLY A 36 -16.57 -8.23 5.31
CA GLY A 36 -17.15 -9.16 6.27
C GLY A 36 -18.05 -8.44 7.29
N GLU A 37 -19.30 -8.86 7.40
CA GLU A 37 -20.16 -8.50 8.53
C GLU A 37 -20.06 -9.60 9.60
N GLY A 38 -19.56 -9.26 10.80
CA GLY A 38 -19.68 -10.16 11.97
C GLY A 38 -18.44 -10.92 12.44
N GLY A 39 -17.24 -10.61 11.92
CA GLY A 39 -15.96 -10.98 12.56
C GLY A 39 -15.29 -12.29 12.08
N ASP A 40 -15.85 -12.98 11.09
CA ASP A 40 -15.18 -14.12 10.42
C ASP A 40 -14.99 -13.82 8.93
N GLU A 41 -13.92 -13.08 8.62
CA GLU A 41 -13.57 -12.67 7.25
C GLU A 41 -13.23 -13.87 6.37
N ASP A 42 -12.59 -14.91 6.92
CA ASP A 42 -12.19 -16.10 6.18
C ASP A 42 -13.40 -16.91 5.71
N ALA A 43 -14.40 -17.11 6.59
CA ALA A 43 -15.63 -17.79 6.22
C ALA A 43 -16.44 -16.99 5.18
N ALA A 44 -16.50 -15.66 5.33
CA ALA A 44 -17.18 -14.78 4.38
C ALA A 44 -16.49 -14.79 3.01
N LEU A 45 -15.15 -14.81 3.00
CA LEU A 45 -14.36 -14.89 1.78
C LEU A 45 -14.58 -16.23 1.06
N ALA A 46 -14.49 -17.35 1.79
CA ALA A 46 -14.70 -18.68 1.22
C ALA A 46 -16.13 -18.85 0.67
N GLY A 47 -17.14 -18.38 1.40
CA GLY A 47 -18.53 -18.38 0.96
C GLY A 47 -18.75 -17.56 -0.31
N THR A 48 -18.16 -16.37 -0.36
CA THR A 48 -18.24 -15.47 -1.51
C THR A 48 -17.51 -16.04 -2.72
N ALA A 49 -16.32 -16.62 -2.54
CA ALA A 49 -15.57 -17.26 -3.62
C ALA A 49 -16.37 -18.38 -4.28
N ALA A 50 -17.01 -19.23 -3.47
CA ALA A 50 -17.88 -20.29 -3.97
C ALA A 50 -19.12 -19.74 -4.71
N ALA A 51 -19.73 -18.68 -4.17
CA ALA A 51 -20.87 -18.02 -4.80
C ALA A 51 -20.50 -17.42 -6.17
N LEU A 52 -19.38 -16.69 -6.27
CA LEU A 52 -18.88 -16.12 -7.52
C LEU A 52 -18.56 -17.20 -8.56
N GLU A 53 -17.94 -18.30 -8.14
CA GLU A 53 -17.63 -19.42 -9.04
C GLU A 53 -18.91 -20.06 -9.59
N SER A 54 -19.91 -20.31 -8.73
CA SER A 54 -21.20 -20.86 -9.15
C SER A 54 -21.98 -19.91 -10.07
N ALA A 55 -21.86 -18.59 -9.84
CA ALA A 55 -22.51 -17.56 -10.63
C ALA A 55 -21.75 -17.23 -11.92
N LYS A 56 -20.52 -17.74 -12.13
CA LYS A 56 -19.63 -17.39 -13.24
C LYS A 56 -20.32 -17.42 -14.62
N GLY A 57 -21.11 -18.46 -14.89
CA GLY A 57 -21.86 -18.58 -16.15
C GLY A 57 -22.94 -17.52 -16.35
N LEU A 58 -23.66 -17.18 -15.27
CA LEU A 58 -24.66 -16.12 -15.25
C LEU A 58 -24.00 -14.75 -15.46
N ILE A 59 -22.92 -14.48 -14.72
CA ILE A 59 -22.14 -13.24 -14.83
C ILE A 59 -21.65 -13.06 -16.26
N ARG A 60 -21.02 -14.09 -16.84
CA ARG A 60 -20.52 -14.06 -18.22
C ARG A 60 -21.64 -13.76 -19.22
N SER A 61 -22.79 -14.39 -19.06
CA SER A 61 -23.95 -14.19 -19.93
C SER A 61 -24.49 -12.75 -19.85
N GLU A 62 -24.58 -12.18 -18.64
CA GLU A 62 -25.06 -10.82 -18.45
C GLU A 62 -24.08 -9.76 -18.96
N VAL A 63 -22.77 -9.97 -18.76
CA VAL A 63 -21.73 -9.12 -19.34
C VAL A 63 -21.82 -9.12 -20.86
N GLY A 64 -22.00 -10.29 -21.49
CA GLY A 64 -22.17 -10.41 -22.93
C GLY A 64 -23.38 -9.66 -23.47
N LYS A 65 -24.53 -9.79 -22.79
CA LYS A 65 -25.76 -9.08 -23.17
C LYS A 65 -25.63 -7.57 -23.03
N GLN A 66 -25.06 -7.09 -21.92
CA GLN A 66 -24.98 -5.65 -21.65
C GLN A 66 -23.96 -4.94 -22.52
N LEU A 67 -22.84 -5.59 -22.83
CA LEU A 67 -21.77 -5.02 -23.64
C LEU A 67 -21.86 -5.41 -25.12
N ALA A 68 -22.96 -6.09 -25.51
CA ALA A 68 -23.18 -6.61 -26.87
C ALA A 68 -21.97 -7.39 -27.43
N MET A 69 -21.27 -8.14 -26.57
CA MET A 69 -20.08 -8.89 -26.95
C MET A 69 -20.46 -10.18 -27.65
N ARG A 70 -19.82 -10.46 -28.79
CA ARG A 70 -19.94 -11.74 -29.50
C ARG A 70 -19.27 -12.88 -28.74
N HIS A 71 -18.10 -12.61 -28.16
CA HIS A 71 -17.36 -13.55 -27.33
C HIS A 71 -17.00 -12.85 -26.03
N VAL A 72 -17.50 -13.39 -24.92
CA VAL A 72 -17.17 -12.89 -23.59
C VAL A 72 -15.97 -13.69 -23.08
N PRO A 73 -14.94 -13.04 -22.52
CA PRO A 73 -13.80 -13.74 -21.96
C PRO A 73 -14.20 -14.77 -20.90
N SER A 74 -13.35 -15.78 -20.72
CA SER A 74 -13.39 -16.62 -19.53
C SER A 74 -13.06 -15.75 -18.31
N LEU A 75 -13.91 -15.82 -17.29
CA LEU A 75 -13.75 -15.04 -16.07
C LEU A 75 -13.04 -15.87 -14.99
N GLU A 76 -12.04 -15.29 -14.36
CA GLU A 76 -11.39 -15.80 -13.15
C GLU A 76 -11.56 -14.78 -12.03
N PHE A 77 -11.87 -15.22 -10.82
CA PHE A 77 -12.08 -14.36 -9.67
C PHE A 77 -10.93 -14.52 -8.68
N VAL A 78 -10.27 -13.42 -8.34
CA VAL A 78 -9.12 -13.40 -7.43
C VAL A 78 -9.40 -12.41 -6.30
N HIS A 79 -9.19 -12.85 -5.06
CA HIS A 79 -9.30 -11.96 -3.91
C HIS A 79 -8.16 -10.93 -3.92
N ASP A 80 -8.50 -9.68 -3.70
CA ASP A 80 -7.55 -8.58 -3.64
C ASP A 80 -7.13 -8.29 -2.19
N ALA A 81 -5.87 -8.58 -1.86
CA ALA A 81 -5.28 -8.31 -0.56
C ALA A 81 -4.75 -6.86 -0.41
N LEU A 82 -4.80 -6.04 -1.46
CA LEU A 82 -4.32 -4.65 -1.43
C LEU A 82 -4.95 -3.76 -0.35
N PRO A 83 -6.27 -3.84 -0.03
CA PRO A 83 -6.87 -2.96 0.97
C PRO A 83 -6.30 -3.16 2.37
N GLU A 84 -5.92 -4.39 2.72
CA GLU A 84 -5.32 -4.70 4.02
C GLU A 84 -3.90 -4.13 4.12
N SER A 85 -3.12 -4.26 3.03
CA SER A 85 -1.76 -3.71 2.95
C SER A 85 -1.74 -2.17 3.01
N ALA A 86 -2.73 -1.50 2.43
CA ALA A 86 -2.84 -0.04 2.49
C ALA A 86 -3.06 0.46 3.93
N ARG A 87 -3.91 -0.22 4.72
CA ARG A 87 -4.14 0.15 6.14
C ARG A 87 -2.86 0.06 6.97
N VAL A 88 -2.08 -1.01 6.78
CA VAL A 88 -0.80 -1.20 7.48
C VAL A 88 0.18 -0.10 7.12
N LEU A 89 0.23 0.29 5.83
CA LEU A 89 1.09 1.38 5.38
C LEU A 89 0.67 2.73 5.96
N ASP A 90 -0.62 3.04 5.97
CA ASP A 90 -1.17 4.26 6.55
C ASP A 90 -0.84 4.36 8.05
N GLU A 91 -0.96 3.25 8.77
CA GLU A 91 -0.60 3.18 10.18
C GLU A 91 0.90 3.38 10.40
N ALA A 92 1.74 2.76 9.57
CA ALA A 92 3.20 2.95 9.63
C ALA A 92 3.60 4.41 9.35
N LEU A 93 2.98 5.06 8.37
CA LEU A 93 3.20 6.47 8.05
C LEU A 93 2.74 7.40 9.18
N ALA A 94 1.62 7.10 9.82
CA ALA A 94 1.14 7.85 10.97
C ALA A 94 2.12 7.78 12.15
N ARG A 95 2.62 6.57 12.47
CA ARG A 95 3.62 6.37 13.53
C ARG A 95 4.94 7.09 13.23
N ALA A 96 5.39 7.07 11.97
CA ALA A 96 6.62 7.77 11.56
C ALA A 96 6.49 9.29 11.76
N ARG A 97 5.36 9.88 11.36
CA ARG A 97 5.09 11.31 11.57
C ARG A 97 5.12 11.70 13.04
N GLU A 98 4.49 10.91 13.90
CA GLU A 98 4.49 11.16 15.35
C GLU A 98 5.92 11.12 15.94
N GLN A 99 6.76 10.20 15.47
CA GLN A 99 8.16 10.13 15.88
C GLN A 99 8.97 11.35 15.41
N ASP A 100 8.79 11.76 14.15
CA ASP A 100 9.47 12.92 13.58
C ASP A 100 9.08 14.22 14.32
N GLU A 101 7.79 14.38 14.64
CA GLU A 101 7.31 15.51 15.44
C GLU A 101 7.93 15.52 16.84
N ARG A 102 8.06 14.36 17.49
CA ARG A 102 8.72 14.23 18.80
C ARG A 102 10.20 14.60 18.74
N VAL A 103 10.92 14.13 17.72
CA VAL A 103 12.34 14.47 17.52
C VAL A 103 12.50 15.96 17.22
N THR A 104 11.63 16.53 16.40
CA THR A 104 11.61 17.96 16.08
C THR A 104 11.35 18.78 17.34
N ALA A 105 10.35 18.42 18.14
CA ALA A 105 10.06 19.09 19.41
C ALA A 105 11.21 18.98 20.41
N ALA A 106 11.86 17.80 20.51
CA ALA A 106 13.01 17.61 21.39
C ALA A 106 14.27 18.37 20.95
N SER A 107 14.42 18.62 19.64
CA SER A 107 15.55 19.36 19.07
C SER A 107 15.31 20.87 18.94
N ALA A 108 14.06 21.35 19.05
CA ALA A 108 13.67 22.77 18.91
C ALA A 108 14.30 23.74 19.93
N GLY A 109 15.12 23.26 20.86
CA GLY A 109 15.94 24.07 21.75
C GLY A 109 17.32 23.46 22.03
N ALA A 110 17.73 22.43 21.29
CA ALA A 110 19.01 21.76 21.52
C ALA A 110 20.16 22.56 20.90
N ALA A 111 21.18 22.85 21.71
CA ALA A 111 22.45 23.34 21.19
C ALA A 111 23.22 22.17 20.56
N TYR A 112 23.82 22.40 19.39
CA TYR A 112 24.66 21.39 18.75
C TYR A 112 25.81 21.01 19.69
N ALA A 113 26.11 19.71 19.79
CA ALA A 113 27.24 19.23 20.58
C ALA A 113 28.56 19.51 19.83
N GLY A 114 28.94 20.79 19.76
CA GLY A 114 30.14 21.25 19.08
C GLY A 114 30.30 22.76 19.18
N GLU A 115 31.53 23.22 19.27
CA GLU A 115 31.88 24.63 19.12
C GLU A 115 31.64 25.07 17.66
N SER A 116 31.40 26.35 17.43
CA SER A 116 31.10 26.89 16.10
C SER A 116 32.23 26.69 15.08
N ASP A 117 33.46 26.47 15.55
CA ASP A 117 34.61 26.13 14.72
C ASP A 117 35.19 24.76 15.13
N PRO A 118 34.95 23.70 14.35
CA PRO A 118 35.43 22.35 14.66
C PRO A 118 36.90 22.12 14.31
N TYR A 119 37.60 23.12 13.74
CA TYR A 119 38.97 22.93 13.24
C TYR A 119 40.03 23.32 14.26
N ARG A 120 41.08 22.50 14.31
CA ARG A 120 42.28 22.77 15.12
C ARG A 120 43.01 23.98 14.56
N LYS A 121 43.10 25.06 15.34
CA LYS A 121 43.83 26.25 14.92
C LYS A 121 45.33 25.96 14.78
N PRO A 122 46.00 26.54 13.75
CA PRO A 122 47.44 26.45 13.60
C PRO A 122 48.15 26.99 14.85
N ARG A 123 49.29 26.39 15.20
CA ARG A 123 50.11 26.82 16.34
C ARG A 123 50.70 28.19 16.02
N GLU A 124 50.33 29.21 16.78
CA GLU A 124 50.97 30.53 16.73
C GLU A 124 52.42 30.35 17.21
N VAL A 125 53.39 30.63 16.33
CA VAL A 125 54.80 30.68 16.69
C VAL A 125 55.07 32.11 17.15
N GLU A 126 55.34 32.30 18.44
CA GLU A 126 55.77 33.61 18.94
C GLU A 126 57.16 33.92 18.36
N PRO A 127 57.43 35.19 17.98
CA PRO A 127 58.63 35.58 17.25
C PRO A 127 59.94 35.56 18.06
N ASP A 128 59.97 34.95 19.26
CA ASP A 128 61.13 35.00 20.16
C ASP A 128 62.12 33.82 19.98
N ASP A 129 61.78 32.81 19.18
CA ASP A 129 62.69 31.69 18.86
C ASP A 129 63.63 32.00 17.67
N THR A 130 64.24 33.19 17.67
CA THR A 130 65.38 33.48 16.77
C THR A 130 66.65 33.59 17.63
N ASP A 131 67.14 32.44 18.10
CA ASP A 131 68.49 32.37 18.67
C ASP A 131 69.52 32.66 17.57
N ASP A 132 70.25 33.74 17.77
CA ASP A 132 71.35 34.26 16.96
C ASP A 132 72.49 33.20 16.83
N PRO A 133 73.11 33.02 15.66
CA PRO A 133 74.26 32.12 15.55
C PRO A 133 75.53 32.88 15.99
N GLU A 134 76.07 32.55 17.17
CA GLU A 134 77.43 32.96 17.55
C GLU A 134 78.48 31.92 17.10
N GLU A 135 79.62 32.46 16.63
CA GLU A 135 80.74 31.85 15.88
C GLU A 135 81.42 30.60 16.48
#